data_AF-A0A354WNC1-F1
#
_entry.id   AF-A0A354WNC1-F1
#
_cell.length_a   1.000
_cell.length_b   1.000
_cell.length_c   1.000
_cell.angle_alpha   90.00
_cell.angle_beta   90.00
_cell.angle_gamma   90.00
#
_symmetry.space_group_name_H-M   'P 1'
#
loop_
_entity.id
_entity.type
_entity.pdbx_description
1 polymer ?
#
loop_
_entity_poly.entity_id
_entity_poly.type
_entity_poly.pdbx_seq_one_letter_code
_entity_poly.pdbx_strand_id
1 'polypeptide(L)'
;MEDTQIIALYLSRQEAAIGETAKKYGGYINQIAYNILRCREDTEEIASDTYLAAWNAIPPEIPRVLKHFLSRIARNLAFDRLDYIT
;
A
#
# COMPACT_ATOMS: atom_id res chain seq x y z
N MET A 1 13.60 2.37 8.20
CA MET A 1 12.83 1.85 9.34
C MET A 1 12.49 0.39 9.09
N GLU A 2 12.49 -0.44 10.13
CA GLU A 2 12.13 -1.87 10.02
C GLU A 2 10.62 -2.09 10.00
N ASP A 3 10.17 -3.21 9.43
CA ASP A 3 8.74 -3.51 9.24
C ASP A 3 7.97 -3.50 10.56
N THR A 4 8.56 -4.08 11.60
CA THR A 4 7.98 -4.14 12.95
C THR A 4 7.75 -2.76 13.54
N GLN A 5 8.65 -1.82 13.25
CA GLN A 5 8.53 -0.45 13.74
C GLN A 5 7.44 0.31 12.95
N ILE A 6 7.37 0.12 11.63
CA ILE A 6 6.30 0.70 10.80
C ILE A 6 4.93 0.17 11.26
N ILE A 7 4.82 -1.13 11.53
CA ILE A 7 3.59 -1.73 12.08
C ILE A 7 3.23 -1.09 13.43
N ALA A 8 4.20 -0.87 14.31
CA ALA A 8 3.95 -0.20 15.59
C ALA A 8 3.40 1.23 15.43
N LEU A 9 3.87 1.98 14.42
CA LEU A 9 3.30 3.30 14.08
C LEU A 9 1.83 3.19 13.65
N TYR A 10 1.49 2.22 12.80
CA TYR A 10 0.09 1.97 12.43
C TYR A 10 -0.78 1.59 13.63
N LEU A 11 -0.30 0.69 14.49
CA LEU A 11 -1.02 0.24 15.69
C LEU A 11 -1.27 1.39 16.67
N SER A 12 -0.32 2.32 16.77
CA SER A 12 -0.42 3.52 17.61
C SER A 12 -1.12 4.70 16.91
N ARG A 13 -1.64 4.50 15.68
CA ARG A 13 -2.32 5.53 14.89
C ARG A 13 -1.47 6.79 14.70
N GLN A 14 -0.17 6.61 14.53
CA GLN A 14 0.75 7.71 14.21
C GLN A 14 0.82 7.89 12.70
N GLU A 15 0.49 9.09 12.22
CA GLU A 15 0.46 9.43 10.79
C GLU A 15 1.81 9.19 10.08
N ALA A 16 2.92 9.27 10.81
CA ALA A 16 4.25 8.89 10.35
C ALA A 16 4.32 7.47 9.76
N ALA A 17 3.40 6.57 10.11
CA ALA A 17 3.28 5.23 9.54
C ALA A 17 3.17 5.28 8.01
N ILE A 18 2.37 6.20 7.47
CA ILE A 18 2.18 6.34 6.02
C ILE A 18 3.47 6.81 5.36
N GLY A 19 4.12 7.83 5.93
CA GLY A 19 5.38 8.36 5.41
C GLY A 19 6.50 7.32 5.39
N GLU A 20 6.67 6.56 6.46
CA GLU A 20 7.69 5.51 6.54
C GLU A 20 7.37 4.31 5.64
N THR A 21 6.08 3.98 5.47
CA THR A 21 5.63 2.96 4.53
C THR A 21 5.90 3.38 3.09
N ALA A 22 5.54 4.61 2.71
CA ALA A 22 5.78 5.15 1.39
C ALA A 22 7.28 5.21 1.07
N LYS A 23 8.09 5.65 2.03
CA LYS A 23 9.55 5.70 1.88
C LYS A 23 10.15 4.30 1.66
N LYS A 24 9.66 3.28 2.35
CA LYS A 24 10.21 1.92 2.26
C LYS A 24 9.66 1.13 1.06
N TYR A 25 8.38 1.27 0.75
CA TYR A 25 7.68 0.40 -0.20
C TYR A 25 7.10 1.11 -1.43
N GLY A 26 7.18 2.44 -1.54
CA GLY A 26 6.55 3.18 -2.64
C GLY A 26 7.02 2.72 -4.02
N GLY A 27 8.33 2.54 -4.22
CA GLY A 27 8.85 1.99 -5.47
C GLY A 27 8.33 0.58 -5.78
N TYR A 28 8.18 -0.26 -4.75
CA TYR A 28 7.67 -1.62 -4.91
C TYR A 28 6.16 -1.64 -5.25
N ILE A 29 5.37 -0.81 -4.60
CA ILE A 29 3.92 -0.68 -4.85
C ILE A 29 3.67 -0.11 -6.25
N ASN A 30 4.39 0.95 -6.63
CA ASN A 30 4.31 1.53 -7.97
C ASN A 30 4.66 0.50 -9.05
N GLN A 31 5.69 -0.33 -8.83
CA GLN A 31 6.06 -1.36 -9.80
C GLN A 31 4.97 -2.42 -9.99
N ILE A 32 4.27 -2.81 -8.92
CA ILE A 32 3.15 -3.75 -8.99
C ILE A 32 2.00 -3.14 -9.80
N ALA A 33 1.56 -1.95 -9.40
CA ALA A 33 0.42 -1.28 -10.02
C ALA A 33 0.69 -0.98 -11.50
N TYR A 34 1.89 -0.48 -11.84
CA TYR A 34 2.28 -0.23 -13.23
C TYR A 34 2.30 -1.48 -14.11
N ASN A 35 2.67 -2.63 -13.54
CA ASN A 35 2.66 -3.88 -14.29
C ASN A 35 1.25 -4.36 -14.67
N ILE A 36 0.23 -3.92 -13.94
CA ILE A 36 -1.18 -4.23 -14.19
C ILE A 36 -1.79 -3.15 -15.11
N LEU A 37 -1.65 -1.88 -14.73
CA LEU A 37 -2.36 -0.76 -15.37
C LEU A 37 -1.67 -0.23 -16.63
N ARG A 38 -0.33 -0.33 -16.71
CA ARG A 38 0.49 0.27 -17.79
C ARG A 38 0.29 1.78 -18.00
N CYS A 39 -0.33 2.45 -17.02
CA CYS A 39 -0.58 3.89 -16.98
C CYS A 39 0.10 4.48 -15.75
N ARG A 40 0.88 5.55 -15.91
CA ARG A 40 1.66 6.14 -14.81
C ARG A 40 0.75 6.93 -13.87
N GLU A 41 -0.16 7.69 -14.45
CA GLU A 41 -1.14 8.52 -13.74
C GLU A 41 -1.97 7.64 -12.80
N ASP A 42 -2.58 6.56 -13.31
CA ASP A 42 -3.36 5.64 -12.47
C ASP A 42 -2.48 4.90 -11.44
N THR A 43 -1.22 4.60 -11.77
CA THR A 43 -0.30 3.92 -10.84
C THR A 43 -0.02 4.75 -9.58
N GLU A 44 0.14 6.06 -9.73
CA GLU A 44 0.44 6.96 -8.60
C GLU A 44 -0.74 7.05 -7.62
N GLU A 45 -1.98 6.95 -8.12
CA GLU A 45 -3.19 6.87 -7.29
C GLU A 45 -3.24 5.57 -6.46
N ILE A 46 -2.94 4.41 -7.08
CA ILE A 46 -2.94 3.11 -6.38
C ILE A 46 -2.02 3.10 -5.17
N ALA A 47 -0.87 3.78 -5.22
CA ALA A 47 0.03 3.84 -4.07
C ALA A 47 -0.60 4.56 -2.88
N SER A 48 -1.23 5.71 -3.14
CA SER A 48 -1.93 6.49 -2.12
C SER A 48 -3.09 5.71 -1.51
N ASP A 49 -3.90 5.06 -2.36
CA ASP A 49 -5.02 4.23 -1.92
C ASP A 49 -4.55 3.01 -1.13
N THR A 50 -3.41 2.43 -1.50
CA THR A 50 -2.80 1.32 -0.75
C THR A 50 -2.45 1.74 0.68
N TYR A 51 -1.87 2.93 0.86
CA TYR A 51 -1.52 3.41 2.20
C TYR A 51 -2.75 3.73 3.04
N LEU A 52 -3.79 4.32 2.42
CA LEU A 52 -5.06 4.59 3.08
C LEU A 52 -5.78 3.29 3.47
N ALA A 53 -5.80 2.30 2.59
CA ALA A 53 -6.36 0.99 2.89
C ALA A 53 -5.58 0.28 4.00
N ALA A 54 -4.25 0.34 3.99
CA ALA A 54 -3.42 -0.19 5.08
C ALA A 54 -3.70 0.54 6.41
N TRP A 55 -3.84 1.87 6.37
CA TRP A 55 -4.23 2.69 7.51
C TRP A 55 -5.60 2.30 8.06
N ASN A 56 -6.58 1.97 7.21
CA ASN A 56 -7.91 1.59 7.66
C ASN A 56 -7.98 0.14 8.19
N ALA A 57 -7.15 -0.76 7.64
CA ALA A 57 -7.13 -2.17 8.02
C ALA A 57 -6.35 -2.46 9.30
N ILE A 58 -5.31 -1.67 9.61
CA ILE A 58 -4.51 -1.80 10.84
C ILE A 58 -5.02 -0.72 11.83
N PRO A 59 -5.53 -1.09 13.02
CA PRO A 59 -5.08 -2.23 13.84
C PRO A 59 -5.81 -3.57 13.82
N PRO A 60 -7.09 -3.76 13.48
CA PRO A 60 -7.70 -5.08 13.71
C PRO A 60 -6.97 -6.19 12.93
N GLU A 61 -6.37 -5.86 11.79
CA GLU A 61 -5.44 -6.73 11.09
C GLU A 61 -3.98 -6.39 11.45
N ILE A 62 -3.21 -7.39 11.91
CA ILE A 62 -1.78 -7.25 12.19
C ILE A 62 -1.02 -8.10 11.16
N PRO A 63 -0.36 -7.49 10.16
CA PRO A 63 0.29 -8.25 9.12
C PRO A 63 1.53 -8.97 9.64
N ARG A 64 1.62 -10.27 9.41
CA ARG A 64 2.85 -11.06 9.70
C ARG A 64 4.04 -10.59 8.86
N VAL A 65 3.79 -10.19 7.62
CA VAL A 65 4.80 -9.62 6.71
C VAL A 65 4.21 -8.42 6.00
N LEU A 66 4.68 -7.22 6.34
CA LEU A 66 4.14 -5.95 5.85
C LEU A 66 4.22 -5.85 4.32
N LYS A 67 5.34 -6.27 3.73
CA LYS A 67 5.51 -6.31 2.26
C LYS A 67 4.40 -7.10 1.55
N HIS A 68 4.08 -8.30 2.03
CA HIS A 68 3.06 -9.15 1.39
C HIS A 68 1.67 -8.55 1.57
N PHE A 69 1.37 -8.04 2.76
CA PHE A 69 0.13 -7.36 3.08
C PHE A 69 -0.14 -6.19 2.13
N LEU A 70 0.83 -5.27 1.99
CA LEU A 70 0.74 -4.13 1.07
C LEU A 70 0.62 -4.59 -0.39
N SER A 71 1.39 -5.61 -0.79
CA SER A 71 1.35 -6.11 -2.18
C SER A 71 -0.01 -6.69 -2.57
N ARG A 72 -0.76 -7.24 -1.60
CA ARG A 72 -2.10 -7.79 -1.84
C ARG A 72 -3.10 -6.66 -2.04
N ILE A 73 -3.05 -5.64 -1.17
CA ILE A 73 -3.90 -4.45 -1.27
C ILE A 73 -3.68 -3.75 -2.61
N ALA A 74 -2.42 -3.45 -2.94
CA ALA A 74 -2.05 -2.76 -4.18
C ALA A 74 -2.51 -3.52 -5.44
N ARG A 75 -2.38 -4.86 -5.44
CA ARG A 75 -2.85 -5.68 -6.57
C ARG A 75 -4.36 -5.62 -6.73
N ASN A 76 -5.11 -5.78 -5.64
CA ASN A 76 -6.56 -5.75 -5.70
C ASN A 76 -7.07 -4.40 -6.21
N LEU A 77 -6.55 -3.30 -5.66
CA LEU A 77 -6.92 -1.95 -6.11
C LEU A 77 -6.56 -1.71 -7.58
N ALA A 78 -5.39 -2.19 -8.03
CA ALA A 78 -5.00 -2.06 -9.43
C ALA A 78 -5.91 -2.88 -10.37
N PHE A 79 -6.37 -4.07 -9.96
CA PHE A 79 -7.35 -4.83 -10.74
C PHE A 79 -8.72 -4.15 -10.75
N ASP A 80 -9.21 -3.67 -9.61
CA ASP A 80 -10.47 -2.93 -9.52
C ASP A 80 -10.43 -1.68 -10.42
N ARG A 81 -9.29 -0.98 -10.47
CA ARG A 81 -9.07 0.17 -11.36
C ARG A 81 -9.05 -0.25 -12.82
N LEU A 82 -8.38 -1.36 -13.16
CA LEU A 82 -8.34 -1.89 -14.52
C LEU A 82 -9.76 -2.23 -15.01
N ASP A 83 -10.54 -2.94 -14.20
CA ASP A 83 -11.92 -3.32 -14.51
C ASP A 83 -12.84 -2.11 -14.71
N TYR A 84 -12.55 -0.98 -14.05
CA TYR A 84 -13.30 0.27 -14.22
C TYR A 84 -12.99 0.99 -15.54
N ILE A 85 -11.74 0.90 -16.03
CA ILE A 85 -11.28 1.62 -17.23
C ILE A 85 -11.36 0.81 -18.54
N THR A 86 -11.64 -0.50 -18.46
CA THR A 86 -11.83 -1.40 -19.61
C THR A 86 -13.29 -1.73 -19.84
#